data_AF-A0A7C1GHY6-F1
#
_entry.id   AF-A0A7C1GHY6-F1
#
_cell.length_a   1.000
_cell.length_b   1.000
_cell.length_c   1.000
_cell.angle_alpha   90.00
_cell.angle_beta   90.00
_cell.angle_gamma   90.00
#
_symmetry.space_group_name_H-M   'P 1'
#
loop_
_entity.id
_entity.type
_entity.pdbx_description
1 polymer ?
#
loop_
_entity_poly.entity_id
_entity_poly.type
_entity_poly.pdbx_seq_one_letter_code
_entity_poly.pdbx_strand_id
1 'polypeptide(L)'
;VEEQPAPETEPEVEKSPVEQQPQPAAVETAAVETAAAETAAAETVRPAESPAEPEPVPETRKESVTPPAVPEPPTEEVLASIRTDLDRILHLMDCVSEIEIQVEGNTVQCRIAGEHDETILGPEGRTLDSLQYLLRKMTSSRLPEKMLLDIDAGNFRERRTLELQKLAGELADQVKVDGKTQVIPALNPFERRVVHLILQEDKGVRSRSVGDGLFKKVLIFKPGKGRKPRARGRGRQGDGSAGK
;
A
#
# COMPACT_ATOMS: atom_id res chain seq x y z
N VAL A 1 47.72 10.28 -71.83
CA VAL A 1 46.88 11.43 -71.50
C VAL A 1 45.81 10.88 -70.59
N GLU A 2 46.07 10.84 -69.28
CA GLU A 2 45.65 11.88 -68.31
C GLU A 2 44.12 11.83 -68.24
N GLU A 3 43.51 11.31 -67.18
CA GLU A 3 43.32 12.04 -65.92
C GLU A 3 42.93 11.07 -64.78
N GLN A 4 43.76 11.00 -63.74
CA GLN A 4 43.29 10.95 -62.35
C GLN A 4 43.29 12.42 -61.85
N PRO A 5 42.96 12.73 -60.60
CA PRO A 5 41.85 12.32 -59.73
C PRO A 5 41.16 13.60 -59.14
N ALA A 6 40.03 13.49 -58.45
CA ALA A 6 39.78 14.37 -57.30
C ALA A 6 38.60 13.87 -56.42
N PRO A 7 38.83 13.78 -55.10
CA PRO A 7 37.83 13.52 -54.06
C PRO A 7 37.28 14.84 -53.50
N GLU A 8 36.16 14.80 -52.77
CA GLU A 8 35.68 15.85 -51.85
C GLU A 8 34.26 15.41 -51.39
N THR A 9 33.82 15.46 -50.14
CA THR A 9 34.38 15.92 -48.86
C THR A 9 33.35 15.48 -47.81
N GLU A 10 33.80 14.94 -46.67
CA GLU A 10 33.06 15.19 -45.43
C GLU A 10 33.21 16.68 -45.09
N PRO A 11 32.23 17.27 -44.38
CA PRO A 11 32.63 17.71 -43.06
C PRO A 11 31.56 17.47 -41.97
N GLU A 12 32.10 17.05 -40.83
CA GLU A 12 31.89 17.61 -39.50
C GLU A 12 30.47 17.80 -38.95
N VAL A 13 30.17 16.95 -37.95
CA VAL A 13 29.89 17.35 -36.56
C VAL A 13 29.25 18.73 -36.39
N GLU A 14 27.95 18.74 -36.10
CA GLU A 14 27.38 19.79 -35.27
C GLU A 14 26.64 19.18 -34.08
N LYS A 15 27.36 19.16 -32.95
CA LYS A 15 26.81 19.00 -31.62
C LYS A 15 25.86 20.18 -31.38
N SER A 16 24.58 19.90 -31.36
CA SER A 16 23.59 20.83 -30.82
C SER A 16 23.27 20.50 -29.35
N PRO A 17 22.97 21.51 -28.54
CA PRO A 17 23.48 21.60 -27.18
C PRO A 17 22.46 21.19 -26.11
N VAL A 18 23.01 20.86 -24.94
CA VAL A 18 22.36 20.94 -23.64
C VAL A 18 21.65 22.27 -23.50
N GLU A 19 20.32 22.25 -23.40
CA GLU A 19 19.56 23.37 -22.86
C GLU A 19 18.98 22.97 -21.50
N GLN A 20 19.83 23.18 -20.49
CA GLN A 20 19.39 23.43 -19.13
C GLN A 20 18.68 24.79 -19.10
N GLN A 21 17.46 24.81 -18.58
CA GLN A 21 16.87 26.01 -18.02
C GLN A 21 16.28 25.73 -16.64
N PRO A 22 16.24 26.75 -15.77
CA PRO A 22 16.85 26.64 -14.45
C PRO A 22 15.83 26.58 -13.31
N GLN A 23 16.27 26.02 -12.19
CA GLN A 23 15.69 26.31 -10.87
C GLN A 23 16.02 27.76 -10.49
N PRO A 24 15.10 28.48 -9.84
CA PRO A 24 15.48 29.54 -8.91
C PRO A 24 15.25 29.10 -7.45
N ALA A 25 16.14 29.64 -6.63
CA ALA A 25 16.39 29.33 -5.24
C ALA A 25 15.35 29.92 -4.26
N ALA A 26 15.48 29.40 -3.04
CA ALA A 26 14.87 29.81 -1.78
C ALA A 26 15.04 31.29 -1.38
N VAL A 27 14.02 31.82 -0.68
CA VAL A 27 14.06 32.86 0.40
C VAL A 27 12.74 32.69 1.19
N GLU A 28 12.70 32.15 2.42
CA GLU A 28 12.96 32.75 3.75
C GLU A 28 11.68 33.25 4.51
N THR A 29 11.48 32.65 5.70
CA THR A 29 10.83 33.12 6.97
C THR A 29 9.39 33.63 7.06
N ALA A 30 8.60 32.95 7.93
CA ALA A 30 7.90 33.45 9.14
C ALA A 30 7.03 32.29 9.68
N ALA A 31 7.30 31.62 10.81
CA ALA A 31 7.29 32.01 12.24
C ALA A 31 5.87 32.26 12.83
N VAL A 32 5.71 31.90 14.12
CA VAL A 32 4.51 31.85 15.02
C VAL A 32 3.97 30.41 15.15
N GLU A 33 4.25 29.59 16.18
CA GLU A 33 4.40 29.73 17.65
C GLU A 33 3.11 30.20 18.34
N THR A 34 2.32 29.31 18.94
CA THR A 34 2.14 29.07 20.40
C THR A 34 0.89 28.16 20.52
N ALA A 35 0.65 27.29 21.50
CA ALA A 35 1.09 27.24 22.87
C ALA A 35 1.11 25.78 23.37
N ALA A 36 2.04 25.52 24.28
CA ALA A 36 2.15 24.35 25.13
C ALA A 36 1.49 24.61 26.50
N ALA A 37 1.06 23.54 27.17
CA ALA A 37 1.11 23.29 28.63
C ALA A 37 0.36 21.95 28.86
N GLU A 38 0.99 20.80 29.12
CA GLU A 38 1.91 20.39 30.20
C GLU A 38 1.25 20.29 31.58
N THR A 39 1.18 19.06 32.11
CA THR A 39 1.45 18.62 33.51
C THR A 39 1.08 17.12 33.60
N ALA A 40 2.05 16.18 33.64
CA ALA A 40 2.84 15.69 34.79
C ALA A 40 1.94 15.09 35.92
N ALA A 41 1.85 13.75 36.07
CA ALA A 41 2.68 12.89 36.95
C ALA A 41 2.46 13.18 38.46
N ALA A 42 2.31 12.26 39.43
CA ALA A 42 2.38 10.80 39.55
C ALA A 42 1.85 10.39 40.96
N GLU A 43 1.89 9.07 41.25
CA GLU A 43 2.05 8.43 42.59
C GLU A 43 0.78 8.10 43.41
N THR A 44 0.29 6.84 43.41
CA THR A 44 0.63 5.63 44.23
C THR A 44 0.00 5.61 45.63
N VAL A 45 -0.70 4.51 45.94
CA VAL A 45 -0.63 3.64 47.17
C VAL A 45 -2.02 3.00 47.44
N ARG A 46 -2.06 1.65 47.37
CA ARG A 46 -3.08 0.77 48.01
C ARG A 46 -2.59 0.47 49.43
N PRO A 47 -3.45 0.19 50.43
CA PRO A 47 -3.90 -1.20 50.70
C PRO A 47 -5.36 -1.30 51.23
N ALA A 48 -6.22 -2.20 50.74
CA ALA A 48 -6.48 -3.57 51.21
C ALA A 48 -7.23 -3.67 52.56
N GLU A 49 -8.54 -3.97 52.51
CA GLU A 49 -9.21 -4.81 53.50
C GLU A 49 -10.45 -5.50 52.88
N SER A 50 -10.54 -6.80 53.10
CA SER A 50 -11.59 -7.78 52.77
C SER A 50 -11.69 -8.63 54.05
N PRO A 51 -12.85 -9.05 54.59
CA PRO A 51 -13.68 -10.07 53.92
C PRO A 51 -15.19 -10.08 54.27
N ALA A 52 -16.03 -10.48 53.31
CA ALA A 52 -17.29 -11.14 53.61
C ALA A 52 -17.64 -12.10 52.46
N GLU A 53 -17.64 -13.37 52.79
CA GLU A 53 -17.94 -14.54 51.96
C GLU A 53 -19.46 -14.90 52.11
N PRO A 54 -20.02 -15.91 51.42
CA PRO A 54 -20.78 -15.73 50.17
C PRO A 54 -22.18 -16.37 50.21
N GLU A 55 -23.18 -15.83 49.50
CA GLU A 55 -24.38 -16.58 49.04
C GLU A 55 -25.06 -15.83 47.87
N PRO A 56 -25.89 -16.47 47.03
CA PRO A 56 -25.56 -17.55 46.10
C PRO A 56 -25.74 -17.09 44.64
N VAL A 57 -25.01 -17.74 43.73
CA VAL A 57 -25.07 -17.58 42.27
C VAL A 57 -26.47 -17.90 41.72
N PRO A 58 -27.12 -17.02 40.95
CA PRO A 58 -28.18 -17.45 40.04
C PRO A 58 -27.52 -18.07 38.80
N GLU A 59 -27.67 -19.39 38.68
CA GLU A 59 -27.44 -20.14 37.45
C GLU A 59 -28.18 -19.46 36.29
N THR A 60 -27.46 -18.71 35.48
CA THR A 60 -27.98 -18.24 34.20
C THR A 60 -27.21 -18.96 33.11
N ARG A 61 -27.82 -20.07 32.69
CA ARG A 61 -27.99 -20.47 31.30
C ARG A 61 -26.68 -20.58 30.51
N LYS A 62 -26.23 -21.82 30.37
CA LYS A 62 -25.34 -22.29 29.28
C LYS A 62 -25.84 -21.71 27.96
N GLU A 63 -25.22 -20.62 27.54
CA GLU A 63 -25.36 -20.09 26.19
C GLU A 63 -24.55 -21.02 25.30
N SER A 64 -25.28 -21.93 24.65
CA SER A 64 -24.78 -22.80 23.61
C SER A 64 -24.05 -21.96 22.57
N VAL A 65 -22.73 -22.09 22.52
CA VAL A 65 -21.90 -21.68 21.39
C VAL A 65 -22.44 -22.43 20.18
N THR A 66 -23.26 -21.74 19.39
CA THR A 66 -23.70 -22.23 18.09
C THR A 66 -22.49 -22.10 17.17
N PRO A 67 -22.02 -23.17 16.50
CA PRO A 67 -20.96 -23.05 15.51
C PRO A 67 -21.38 -22.04 14.43
N PRO A 68 -20.46 -21.21 13.90
CA PRO A 68 -20.80 -20.18 12.94
C PRO A 68 -21.47 -20.81 11.72
N ALA A 69 -22.70 -20.37 11.46
CA ALA A 69 -23.47 -20.77 10.28
C ALA A 69 -22.62 -20.55 9.03
N VAL A 70 -22.46 -21.63 8.27
CA VAL A 70 -21.91 -21.59 6.91
C VAL A 70 -22.76 -20.58 6.14
N PRO A 71 -22.18 -19.52 5.55
CA PRO A 71 -22.95 -18.60 4.72
C PRO A 71 -23.58 -19.40 3.59
N GLU A 72 -24.90 -19.25 3.43
CA GLU A 72 -25.62 -19.91 2.34
C GLU A 72 -24.97 -19.52 1.01
N PRO A 73 -24.70 -20.48 0.11
CA PRO A 73 -24.14 -20.15 -1.19
C PRO A 73 -25.10 -19.19 -1.90
N PRO A 74 -24.58 -18.23 -2.69
CA PRO A 74 -25.43 -17.36 -3.49
C PRO A 74 -26.39 -18.21 -4.30
N THR A 75 -27.66 -17.85 -4.28
CA THR A 75 -28.65 -18.43 -5.20
C THR A 75 -28.13 -18.26 -6.64
N GLU A 76 -28.31 -19.28 -7.48
CA GLU A 76 -27.86 -19.25 -8.89
C GLU A 76 -28.36 -18.00 -9.64
N GLU A 77 -29.53 -17.49 -9.25
CA GLU A 77 -30.10 -16.23 -9.74
C GLU A 77 -29.19 -15.01 -9.50
N VAL A 78 -28.54 -14.93 -8.33
CA VAL A 78 -27.63 -13.83 -8.00
C VAL A 78 -26.38 -13.91 -8.88
N LEU A 79 -25.83 -15.10 -9.08
CA LEU A 79 -24.67 -15.32 -9.96
C LEU A 79 -25.00 -14.95 -11.41
N ALA A 80 -26.18 -15.34 -11.90
CA ALA A 80 -26.66 -14.96 -13.23
C ALA A 80 -26.81 -13.43 -13.35
N SER A 81 -27.30 -12.76 -12.30
CA SER A 81 -27.41 -11.30 -12.29
C SER A 81 -26.04 -10.61 -12.35
N ILE A 82 -25.04 -11.13 -11.62
CA ILE A 82 -23.66 -10.62 -11.64
C ILE A 82 -23.06 -10.76 -13.03
N ARG A 83 -23.25 -11.93 -13.67
CA ARG A 83 -22.80 -12.16 -15.04
C ARG A 83 -23.43 -11.17 -16.01
N THR A 84 -24.73 -10.93 -15.90
CA THR A 84 -25.47 -10.01 -16.76
C THR A 84 -25.02 -8.57 -16.56
N ASP A 85 -24.81 -8.14 -15.30
CA ASP A 85 -24.34 -6.80 -14.98
C ASP A 85 -22.91 -6.57 -15.50
N LEU A 86 -22.02 -7.56 -15.34
CA LEU A 86 -20.67 -7.54 -15.91
C LEU A 86 -20.68 -7.47 -17.43
N ASP A 87 -21.44 -8.36 -18.06
CA ASP A 87 -21.57 -8.42 -19.51
C ASP A 87 -22.07 -7.09 -20.09
N ARG A 88 -23.06 -6.47 -19.44
CA ARG A 88 -23.56 -5.15 -19.81
C ARG A 88 -22.50 -4.06 -19.72
N ILE A 89 -21.68 -4.05 -18.66
CA ILE A 89 -20.59 -3.07 -18.51
C ILE A 89 -19.55 -3.28 -19.63
N LEU A 90 -19.16 -4.52 -19.90
CA LEU A 90 -18.20 -4.85 -20.95
C LEU A 90 -18.70 -4.47 -22.35
N HIS A 91 -19.98 -4.69 -22.63
CA HIS A 91 -20.61 -4.24 -23.87
C HIS A 91 -20.63 -2.72 -24.00
N LEU A 92 -20.90 -1.97 -22.93
CA LEU A 92 -20.86 -0.50 -22.94
C LEU A 92 -19.43 0.06 -23.13
N MET A 93 -18.41 -0.75 -22.85
CA MET A 93 -17.00 -0.42 -23.06
C MET A 93 -16.48 -0.88 -24.44
N ASP A 94 -17.33 -1.47 -25.29
CA ASP A 94 -16.93 -2.12 -26.54
C ASP A 94 -15.85 -3.20 -26.35
N CYS A 95 -15.84 -3.86 -25.18
CA CYS A 95 -14.83 -4.86 -24.78
C CYS A 95 -15.47 -6.23 -24.53
N VAL A 96 -16.04 -6.84 -25.57
CA VAL A 96 -16.74 -8.14 -25.46
C VAL A 96 -15.74 -9.23 -25.07
N SER A 97 -15.95 -9.85 -23.90
CA SER A 97 -15.04 -10.85 -23.33
C SER A 97 -15.82 -11.99 -22.68
N GLU A 98 -15.17 -13.16 -22.57
CA GLU A 98 -15.72 -14.33 -21.89
C GLU A 98 -15.62 -14.14 -20.38
N ILE A 99 -16.71 -14.45 -19.67
CA ILE A 99 -16.80 -14.32 -18.21
C ILE A 99 -17.02 -15.71 -17.61
N GLU A 100 -16.08 -16.12 -16.77
CA GLU A 100 -16.20 -17.30 -15.92
C GLU A 100 -16.47 -16.87 -14.48
N ILE A 101 -17.48 -17.45 -13.83
CA ILE A 101 -17.81 -17.16 -12.43
C ILE A 101 -17.69 -18.44 -11.63
N GLN A 102 -16.93 -18.37 -10.54
CA GLN A 102 -16.72 -19.47 -9.60
C GLN A 102 -16.99 -18.97 -8.18
N VAL A 103 -17.56 -19.83 -7.34
CA VAL A 103 -17.79 -19.54 -5.92
C VAL A 103 -16.81 -20.37 -5.11
N GLU A 104 -15.91 -19.70 -4.40
CA GLU A 104 -14.94 -20.34 -3.52
C GLU A 104 -15.17 -19.86 -2.08
N GLY A 105 -15.74 -20.73 -1.25
CA GLY A 105 -16.08 -20.42 0.13
C GLY A 105 -17.06 -19.25 0.22
N ASN A 106 -16.56 -18.09 0.66
CA ASN A 106 -17.35 -16.87 0.80
C ASN A 106 -16.96 -15.78 -0.21
N THR A 107 -16.31 -16.16 -1.31
CA THR A 107 -15.82 -15.26 -2.34
C THR A 107 -16.39 -15.69 -3.70
N VAL A 108 -17.03 -14.76 -4.39
CA VAL A 108 -17.39 -14.90 -5.81
C VAL A 108 -16.21 -14.39 -6.62
N GLN A 109 -15.56 -15.28 -7.36
CA GLN A 109 -14.48 -14.97 -8.27
C GLN A 109 -15.02 -14.87 -9.69
N CYS A 110 -14.80 -13.73 -10.33
CA CYS A 110 -15.12 -13.48 -11.72
C CYS A 110 -13.81 -13.40 -12.51
N ARG A 111 -13.57 -14.36 -13.40
CA ARG A 111 -12.45 -14.32 -14.33
C ARG A 111 -12.94 -13.83 -15.69
N ILE A 112 -12.27 -12.83 -16.21
CA ILE A 112 -12.51 -12.27 -17.53
C ILE A 112 -11.37 -12.72 -18.45
N ALA A 113 -11.71 -13.25 -19.62
CA ALA A 113 -10.77 -13.67 -20.64
C ALA A 113 -11.25 -13.22 -22.02
N GLY A 114 -10.36 -12.66 -22.83
CA GLY A 114 -10.69 -12.22 -24.19
C GLY A 114 -9.58 -11.44 -24.86
N GLU A 115 -9.84 -10.97 -26.08
CA GLU A 115 -8.91 -10.10 -26.82
C GLU A 115 -8.70 -8.74 -26.16
N HIS A 116 -9.65 -8.30 -25.32
CA HIS A 116 -9.65 -6.98 -24.69
C HIS A 116 -9.09 -6.95 -23.27
N ASP A 117 -8.44 -8.04 -22.81
CA ASP A 117 -7.90 -8.18 -21.46
C ASP A 117 -7.01 -6.99 -21.05
N GLU A 118 -6.14 -6.52 -21.94
CA GLU A 118 -5.25 -5.37 -21.66
C GLU A 118 -6.01 -4.06 -21.46
N THR A 119 -7.10 -3.87 -22.21
CA THR A 119 -7.94 -2.67 -22.12
C THR A 119 -8.77 -2.68 -20.84
N ILE A 120 -9.34 -3.83 -20.49
CA ILE A 120 -10.12 -4.04 -19.26
C ILE A 120 -9.22 -3.91 -18.03
N LEU A 121 -7.98 -4.37 -18.15
CA LEU A 121 -6.99 -4.21 -17.10
C LEU A 121 -6.65 -2.73 -16.87
N GLY A 122 -6.38 -2.01 -17.96
CA GLY A 122 -5.96 -0.63 -17.94
C GLY A 122 -4.59 -0.40 -17.27
N PRO A 123 -4.16 0.86 -17.12
CA PRO A 123 -2.85 1.19 -16.57
C PRO A 123 -2.74 0.72 -15.11
N GLU A 124 -1.74 -0.12 -14.83
CA GLU A 124 -1.46 -0.69 -13.49
C GLU A 124 -2.66 -1.43 -12.87
N GLY A 125 -3.63 -1.89 -13.66
CA GLY A 125 -4.83 -2.58 -13.15
C GLY A 125 -5.91 -1.66 -12.56
N ARG A 126 -5.80 -0.35 -12.75
CA ARG A 126 -6.75 0.62 -12.16
C ARG A 126 -8.16 0.49 -12.73
N THR A 127 -8.28 0.12 -14.01
CA THR A 127 -9.59 -0.08 -14.64
C THR A 127 -10.27 -1.32 -14.04
N LEU A 128 -9.52 -2.41 -13.88
CA LEU A 128 -9.98 -3.63 -13.22
C LEU A 128 -10.44 -3.37 -11.78
N ASP A 129 -9.63 -2.65 -10.99
CA ASP A 129 -9.98 -2.28 -9.60
C ASP A 129 -11.26 -1.41 -9.55
N SER A 130 -11.42 -0.50 -10.51
CA SER A 130 -12.61 0.37 -10.60
C SER A 130 -13.86 -0.43 -11.00
N LEU A 131 -13.72 -1.36 -11.94
CA LEU A 131 -14.79 -2.25 -12.38
C LEU A 131 -15.24 -3.16 -11.22
N GLN A 132 -14.31 -3.71 -10.44
CA GLN A 132 -14.62 -4.45 -9.23
C GLN A 132 -15.36 -3.61 -8.20
N TYR A 133 -14.93 -2.36 -7.98
CA TYR A 133 -15.63 -1.45 -7.08
C TYR A 133 -17.07 -1.19 -7.52
N LEU A 134 -17.28 -0.90 -8.80
CA LEU A 134 -18.60 -0.65 -9.37
C LEU A 134 -19.49 -1.88 -9.25
N LEU A 135 -19.00 -3.05 -9.66
CA LEU A 135 -19.76 -4.29 -9.59
C LEU A 135 -20.12 -4.64 -8.15
N ARG A 136 -19.17 -4.50 -7.22
CA ARG A 136 -19.43 -4.69 -5.79
C ARG A 136 -20.52 -3.73 -5.30
N LYS A 137 -20.50 -2.47 -5.72
CA LYS A 137 -21.51 -1.49 -5.30
C LYS A 137 -22.89 -1.80 -5.88
N MET A 138 -22.97 -2.25 -7.13
CA MET A 138 -24.22 -2.65 -7.79
C MET A 138 -24.84 -3.90 -7.14
N THR A 139 -24.00 -4.86 -6.77
CA THR A 139 -24.41 -6.18 -6.27
C THR A 139 -24.54 -6.23 -4.74
N SER A 140 -24.08 -5.19 -4.02
CA SER A 140 -24.11 -5.09 -2.55
C SER A 140 -25.51 -5.24 -1.94
N SER A 141 -26.58 -5.01 -2.70
CA SER A 141 -27.96 -5.19 -2.22
C SER A 141 -28.51 -6.61 -2.41
N ARG A 142 -27.87 -7.40 -3.30
CA ARG A 142 -28.30 -8.76 -3.68
C ARG A 142 -27.41 -9.84 -3.06
N LEU A 143 -26.15 -9.51 -2.77
CA LEU A 143 -25.20 -10.39 -2.11
C LEU A 143 -25.35 -10.28 -0.58
N PRO A 144 -25.23 -11.40 0.16
CA PRO A 144 -25.10 -11.37 1.61
C PRO A 144 -23.94 -10.47 2.04
N GLU A 145 -24.09 -9.72 3.13
CA GLU A 145 -23.10 -8.73 3.59
C GLU A 145 -21.67 -9.29 3.78
N LYS A 146 -21.55 -10.60 4.00
CA LYS A 146 -20.27 -11.27 4.25
C LYS A 146 -19.57 -11.73 2.98
N MET A 147 -20.24 -11.75 1.84
CA MET A 147 -19.65 -12.27 0.60
C MET A 147 -18.66 -11.28 0.00
N LEU A 148 -17.49 -11.78 -0.38
CA LEU A 148 -16.49 -11.03 -1.12
C LEU A 148 -16.71 -11.22 -2.61
N LEU A 149 -16.40 -10.18 -3.39
CA LEU A 149 -16.42 -10.23 -4.84
C LEU A 149 -15.04 -9.83 -5.34
N ASP A 150 -14.42 -10.72 -6.11
CA ASP A 150 -13.12 -10.52 -6.71
C ASP A 150 -13.17 -10.69 -8.22
N ILE A 151 -12.47 -9.82 -8.92
CA ILE A 151 -12.41 -9.83 -10.39
C ILE A 151 -10.96 -9.88 -10.80
N ASP A 152 -10.66 -10.78 -11.73
CA ASP A 152 -9.34 -10.91 -12.33
C ASP A 152 -9.43 -11.07 -13.84
N ALA A 153 -8.47 -10.47 -14.55
CA ALA A 153 -8.36 -10.56 -15.99
C ALA A 153 -6.94 -11.01 -16.36
N GLY A 154 -6.82 -12.08 -17.16
CA GLY A 154 -5.53 -12.60 -17.63
C GLY A 154 -4.48 -12.86 -16.53
N ASN A 155 -4.88 -13.35 -15.34
CA ASN A 155 -4.01 -13.59 -14.18
C ASN A 155 -3.17 -12.37 -13.78
N PHE A 156 -3.75 -11.17 -13.90
CA PHE A 156 -3.03 -9.93 -13.66
C PHE A 156 -2.54 -9.83 -12.21
N ARG A 157 -3.36 -10.20 -11.23
CA ARG A 157 -3.00 -10.06 -9.80
C ARG A 157 -1.71 -10.81 -9.45
N GLU A 158 -1.55 -12.03 -9.98
CA GLU A 158 -0.34 -12.84 -9.77
C GLU A 158 0.87 -12.23 -10.48
N ARG A 159 0.73 -11.91 -11.78
CA ARG A 159 1.80 -11.28 -12.57
C ARG A 159 2.28 -9.97 -11.93
N ARG A 160 1.35 -9.13 -11.50
CA ARG A 160 1.63 -7.84 -10.86
C ARG A 160 2.38 -8.01 -9.53
N THR A 161 2.03 -9.04 -8.76
CA THR A 161 2.73 -9.36 -7.51
C THR A 161 4.19 -9.75 -7.77
N LEU A 162 4.45 -10.56 -8.80
CA LEU A 162 5.80 -10.96 -9.20
C LEU A 162 6.62 -9.78 -9.74
N GLU A 163 6.00 -8.89 -10.52
CA GLU A 163 6.63 -7.65 -11.00
C GLU A 163 7.05 -6.76 -9.84
N LEU A 164 6.14 -6.52 -8.88
CA LEU A 164 6.42 -5.71 -7.71
C LEU A 164 7.50 -6.32 -6.82
N GLN A 165 7.57 -7.65 -6.75
CA GLN A 165 8.62 -8.34 -6.02
C GLN A 165 10.00 -8.12 -6.63
N LYS A 166 10.11 -8.26 -7.96
CA LYS A 166 11.37 -7.99 -8.67
C LYS A 166 11.78 -6.53 -8.51
N LEU A 167 10.86 -5.61 -8.77
CA LEU A 167 11.10 -4.17 -8.66
C LEU A 167 11.52 -3.77 -7.24
N ALA A 168 10.84 -4.28 -6.21
CA ALA A 168 11.18 -3.99 -4.82
C ALA A 168 12.57 -4.52 -4.45
N GLY A 169 12.94 -5.72 -4.92
CA GLY A 169 14.26 -6.31 -4.72
C GLY A 169 15.37 -5.49 -5.38
N GLU A 170 15.21 -5.14 -6.66
CA GLU A 170 16.17 -4.33 -7.41
C GLU A 170 16.40 -2.96 -6.75
N LEU A 171 15.33 -2.28 -6.35
CA LEU A 171 15.42 -1.00 -5.66
C LEU A 171 16.03 -1.15 -4.26
N ALA A 172 15.75 -2.23 -3.54
CA ALA A 172 16.37 -2.49 -2.25
C ALA A 172 17.89 -2.65 -2.38
N ASP A 173 18.35 -3.40 -3.38
CA ASP A 173 19.77 -3.59 -3.64
C ASP A 173 20.45 -2.28 -4.06
N GLN A 174 19.80 -1.48 -4.90
CA GLN A 174 20.31 -0.17 -5.25
C GLN A 174 20.41 0.76 -4.03
N VAL A 175 19.41 0.76 -3.14
CA VAL A 175 19.45 1.52 -1.88
C VAL A 175 20.61 1.03 -1.00
N LYS A 176 20.90 -0.28 -0.95
CA LYS A 176 22.03 -0.83 -0.21
C LYS A 176 23.38 -0.39 -0.77
N VAL A 177 23.51 -0.25 -2.09
CA VAL A 177 24.75 0.23 -2.73
C VAL A 177 24.88 1.74 -2.58
N ASP A 178 23.94 2.49 -3.14
CA ASP A 178 24.04 3.95 -3.27
C ASP A 178 23.70 4.70 -1.98
N GLY A 179 22.91 4.08 -1.09
CA GLY A 179 22.39 4.71 0.13
C GLY A 179 21.32 5.77 -0.11
N LYS A 180 20.98 6.07 -1.37
CA LYS A 180 19.93 7.02 -1.74
C LYS A 180 18.55 6.39 -1.53
N THR A 181 17.57 7.19 -1.13
CA THR A 181 16.19 6.72 -0.97
C THR A 181 15.56 6.54 -2.34
N GLN A 182 15.00 5.36 -2.59
CA GLN A 182 14.24 5.06 -3.80
C GLN A 182 12.73 5.11 -3.55
N VAL A 183 11.97 5.30 -4.62
CA VAL A 183 10.52 5.51 -4.56
C VAL A 183 9.82 4.62 -5.58
N ILE A 184 8.82 3.89 -5.12
CA ILE A 184 7.85 3.24 -6.01
C ILE A 184 6.61 4.14 -6.09
N PRO A 185 6.24 4.65 -7.27
CA PRO A 185 5.10 5.54 -7.43
C PRO A 185 3.76 4.79 -7.33
N ALA A 186 2.72 5.53 -6.90
CA ALA A 186 1.31 5.23 -7.12
C ALA A 186 0.84 3.78 -6.86
N LEU A 187 1.09 3.25 -5.67
CA LEU A 187 0.64 1.91 -5.30
C LEU A 187 -0.71 1.91 -4.57
N ASN A 188 -1.57 0.97 -4.91
CA ASN A 188 -2.82 0.71 -4.18
C ASN A 188 -2.53 0.08 -2.79
N PRO A 189 -3.49 0.01 -1.85
CA PRO A 189 -3.25 -0.53 -0.51
C PRO A 189 -2.73 -1.99 -0.49
N PHE A 190 -3.18 -2.82 -1.43
CA PHE A 190 -2.76 -4.21 -1.55
C PHE A 190 -1.30 -4.31 -2.01
N GLU A 191 -0.95 -3.62 -3.09
CA GLU A 191 0.40 -3.57 -3.65
C GLU A 191 1.41 -3.01 -2.63
N ARG A 192 1.05 -1.97 -1.88
CA ARG A 192 1.90 -1.43 -0.81
C ARG A 192 2.18 -2.47 0.26
N ARG A 193 1.17 -3.25 0.64
CA ARG A 193 1.35 -4.34 1.61
C ARG A 193 2.30 -5.40 1.07
N VAL A 194 2.15 -5.79 -0.20
CA VAL A 194 3.06 -6.74 -0.87
C VAL A 194 4.50 -6.23 -0.81
N VAL A 195 4.75 -5.00 -1.23
CA VAL A 195 6.08 -4.37 -1.18
C VAL A 195 6.62 -4.30 0.24
N HIS A 196 5.80 -3.89 1.21
CA HIS A 196 6.21 -3.82 2.62
C HIS A 196 6.60 -5.19 3.18
N LEU A 197 5.85 -6.25 2.87
CA LEU A 197 6.14 -7.61 3.31
C LEU A 197 7.47 -8.12 2.72
N ILE A 198 7.69 -7.91 1.43
CA ILE A 198 8.91 -8.33 0.73
C ILE A 198 10.14 -7.62 1.33
N LEU A 199 10.04 -6.31 1.54
CA LEU A 199 11.14 -5.51 2.10
C LEU A 199 11.33 -5.74 3.62
N GLN A 200 10.36 -6.32 4.31
CA GLN A 200 10.46 -6.59 5.75
C GLN A 200 11.46 -7.72 6.04
N GLU A 201 11.62 -8.65 5.11
CA GLU A 201 12.59 -9.75 5.22
C GLU A 201 14.04 -9.24 5.17
N ASP A 202 14.25 -8.08 4.55
CA ASP A 202 15.56 -7.48 4.35
C ASP A 202 15.95 -6.50 5.46
N LYS A 203 17.01 -6.83 6.21
CA LYS A 203 17.54 -6.00 7.29
C LYS A 203 18.28 -4.75 6.80
N GLY A 204 18.70 -4.72 5.53
CA GLY A 204 19.47 -3.63 4.93
C GLY A 204 18.64 -2.41 4.55
N VAL A 205 17.31 -2.53 4.52
CA VAL A 205 16.39 -1.47 4.08
C VAL A 205 15.19 -1.33 5.01
N ARG A 206 14.49 -0.22 4.88
CA ARG A 206 13.23 0.12 5.53
C ARG A 206 12.31 0.74 4.49
N SER A 207 11.02 0.53 4.67
CA SER A 207 10.00 1.03 3.77
C SER A 207 8.98 1.91 4.50
N ARG A 208 8.49 2.97 3.84
CA ARG A 208 7.44 3.85 4.37
C ARG A 208 6.51 4.31 3.25
N SER A 209 5.21 4.08 3.42
CA SER A 209 4.18 4.67 2.56
C SER A 209 4.03 6.18 2.85
N VAL A 210 4.03 7.01 1.81
CA VAL A 210 3.86 8.48 1.89
C VAL A 210 2.83 8.95 0.86
N GLY A 211 1.99 9.91 1.26
CA GLY A 211 0.91 10.49 0.46
C GLY A 211 -0.47 10.23 1.05
N ASP A 212 -1.47 10.81 0.41
CA ASP A 212 -2.88 10.76 0.82
C ASP A 212 -3.75 10.10 -0.26
N GLY A 213 -4.95 9.66 0.13
CA GLY A 213 -5.86 8.95 -0.77
C GLY A 213 -5.55 7.45 -0.95
N LEU A 214 -6.15 6.88 -1.99
CA LEU A 214 -6.10 5.44 -2.30
C LEU A 214 -4.71 5.01 -2.82
N PHE A 215 -4.07 5.86 -3.61
CA PHE A 215 -2.76 5.61 -4.22
C PHE A 215 -1.67 6.37 -3.48
N LYS A 216 -0.73 5.64 -2.89
CA LYS A 216 0.39 6.23 -2.14
C LYS A 216 1.71 5.74 -2.70
N LYS A 217 2.76 6.55 -2.53
CA LYS A 217 4.12 6.16 -2.92
C LYS A 217 4.78 5.40 -1.78
N VAL A 218 5.65 4.44 -2.08
CA VAL A 218 6.45 3.73 -1.06
C VAL A 218 7.90 4.16 -1.19
N LEU A 219 8.44 4.74 -0.11
CA LEU A 219 9.85 5.10 0.03
C LEU A 219 10.63 3.91 0.56
N ILE A 220 11.78 3.62 -0.03
CA ILE A 220 12.72 2.58 0.38
C ILE A 220 14.04 3.26 0.75
N PHE A 221 14.50 3.09 1.99
CA PHE A 221 15.66 3.79 2.52
C PHE A 221 16.48 2.91 3.46
N LYS A 222 17.77 3.21 3.62
CA LYS A 222 18.62 2.53 4.61
C LYS A 222 18.15 2.84 6.03
N PRO A 223 18.09 1.86 6.94
CA PRO A 223 17.85 2.13 8.36
C PRO A 223 18.98 3.02 8.89
N GLY A 224 18.64 4.21 9.40
CA GLY A 224 19.62 5.07 10.05
C GLY A 224 20.26 4.36 11.23
N LYS A 225 21.58 4.49 11.43
CA LYS A 225 22.22 4.10 12.69
C LYS A 225 21.52 4.86 13.80
N GLY A 226 20.75 4.15 14.63
CA GLY A 226 19.94 4.74 15.70
C GLY A 226 20.75 5.79 16.43
N ARG A 227 20.32 7.05 16.36
CA ARG A 227 20.93 8.13 17.13
C ARG A 227 20.70 7.73 18.58
N LYS A 228 21.73 7.24 19.28
CA LYS A 228 21.63 6.90 20.70
C LYS A 228 20.97 8.09 21.41
N PRO A 229 19.90 7.89 22.20
CA PRO A 229 19.33 8.99 22.95
C PRO A 229 20.48 9.60 23.76
N ARG A 230 20.76 10.89 23.53
CA ARG A 230 21.81 11.57 24.26
C ARG A 230 21.42 11.46 25.73
N ALA A 231 22.23 10.75 26.50
CA ALA A 231 22.07 10.66 27.94
C ALA A 231 21.95 12.10 28.45
N ARG A 232 20.76 12.46 28.97
CA ARG A 232 20.56 13.74 29.65
C ARG A 232 21.63 13.80 30.72
N GLY A 233 22.60 14.70 30.55
CA GLY A 233 23.71 14.89 31.47
C GLY A 233 23.13 15.10 32.85
N ARG A 234 23.37 14.14 33.74
CA ARG A 234 23.02 14.26 35.16
C ARG A 234 23.92 15.40 35.68
N GLY A 235 23.30 16.55 35.87
CA GLY A 235 23.95 17.74 36.40
C GLY A 235 24.73 17.36 37.66
N ARG A 236 26.02 17.68 37.61
CA ARG A 236 26.97 17.66 38.72
C ARG A 236 26.43 18.60 39.80
N GLN A 237 25.71 18.05 40.78
CA GLN A 237 25.33 18.78 41.98
C GLN A 237 26.62 19.06 42.73
N GLY A 238 27.04 20.33 42.71
CA GLY A 238 28.23 20.81 43.39
C GLY A 238 28.10 20.56 44.89
N ASP A 239 29.07 19.83 45.43
CA ASP A 239 29.57 19.99 46.79
C ASP A 239 29.85 21.48 47.04
N GLY A 240 29.15 22.02 48.04
CA GLY A 240 29.33 23.37 48.55
C GLY A 240 29.21 23.34 50.08
N SER A 241 30.18 22.69 50.71
CA SER A 241 30.42 22.79 52.15
C SER A 241 30.95 24.18 52.56
N ALA A 242 30.63 24.55 53.81
CA ALA A 242 31.24 25.55 54.69
C ALA A 242 30.83 27.03 54.58
N GLY A 243 30.41 27.60 55.72
CA GLY A 243 30.52 29.04 55.99
C GLY A 243 29.61 29.60 57.08
N LYS A 244 30.03 29.44 58.34
CA LYS A 244 29.79 30.28 59.55
C LYS A 244 28.44 30.96 59.79
#